data_AF-A0A6L5QUX3-F1
#
_entry.id   AF-A0A6L5QUX3-F1
#
_cell.length_a   1.000
_cell.length_b   1.000
_cell.length_c   1.000
_cell.angle_alpha   90.00
_cell.angle_beta   90.00
_cell.angle_gamma   90.00
#
_symmetry.space_group_name_H-M   'P 1'
#
loop_
_entity.id
_entity.type
_entity.pdbx_description
1 polymer ?
#
loop_
_entity_poly.entity_id
_entity_poly.type
_entity_poly.pdbx_seq_one_letter_code
_entity_poly.pdbx_strand_id
1 'polypeptide(L)'
;MEFNIKFFALIIFVLILSACDPDPQATALKERWQNHDWSNNQPEIMLDINNDGEQERALLGVSDKTVIVSVFLQDDVTKIDFIELFVDKANQKNSICGTEATLTVESQKYPIRQKVSPTPRGYQYCPECRGLRVTDKKDCDPFHIYWDHSNQRLSWWRN
;
A
#
# COMPACT_ATOMS: atom_id res chain seq x y z
N MET A 1 -17.77 57.67 -44.14
CA MET A 1 -16.44 57.44 -43.54
C MET A 1 -16.69 56.88 -42.15
N GLU A 2 -15.86 55.93 -41.71
CA GLU A 2 -16.00 55.07 -40.52
C GLU A 2 -16.73 53.72 -40.75
N PHE A 3 -15.95 52.69 -41.04
CA PHE A 3 -16.35 51.29 -40.80
C PHE A 3 -15.30 50.65 -39.88
N ASN A 4 -15.73 50.41 -38.64
CA ASN A 4 -14.96 49.83 -37.55
C ASN A 4 -14.66 48.36 -37.82
N ILE A 5 -13.37 48.01 -37.93
CA ILE A 5 -12.89 46.63 -37.99
C ILE A 5 -12.95 46.06 -36.56
N LYS A 6 -14.04 45.36 -36.24
CA LYS A 6 -14.10 44.56 -35.01
C LYS A 6 -13.28 43.30 -35.20
N PHE A 7 -12.05 43.34 -34.70
CA PHE A 7 -11.18 42.18 -34.47
C PHE A 7 -11.94 41.17 -33.59
N PHE A 8 -12.45 40.11 -34.23
CA PHE A 8 -12.94 38.91 -33.53
C PHE A 8 -11.71 38.06 -33.19
N ALA A 9 -11.10 38.34 -32.03
CA ALA A 9 -10.09 37.47 -31.44
C ALA A 9 -10.79 36.25 -30.83
N LEU A 10 -10.95 35.21 -31.65
CA LEU A 10 -11.42 33.90 -31.21
C LEU A 10 -10.27 33.22 -30.44
N ILE A 11 -10.18 33.45 -29.13
CA ILE A 11 -9.25 32.74 -28.25
C ILE A 11 -9.78 31.31 -28.08
N ILE A 12 -9.27 30.39 -28.88
CA ILE A 12 -9.46 28.94 -28.70
C ILE A 12 -8.59 28.53 -27.50
N PHE A 13 -9.22 28.45 -26.33
CA PHE A 13 -8.61 27.91 -25.12
C PHE A 13 -8.56 26.38 -25.26
N VAL A 14 -7.46 25.85 -25.83
CA VAL A 14 -7.20 24.41 -25.86
C VAL A 14 -6.87 23.98 -24.43
N LEU A 15 -7.89 23.50 -23.72
CA LEU A 15 -7.71 22.72 -22.49
C LEU A 15 -7.00 21.42 -22.88
N ILE A 16 -5.68 21.41 -22.73
CA ILE A 16 -4.89 20.18 -22.76
C ILE A 16 -5.33 19.41 -21.52
N LEU A 17 -6.31 18.51 -21.69
CA LEU A 17 -6.54 17.41 -20.77
C LEU A 17 -5.26 16.58 -20.81
N SER A 18 -4.35 16.86 -19.87
CA SER A 18 -3.29 15.92 -19.52
C SER A 18 -3.99 14.65 -19.11
N ALA A 19 -4.13 13.70 -20.04
CA ALA A 19 -4.56 12.36 -19.71
C ALA A 19 -3.53 11.87 -18.69
N CYS A 20 -3.99 11.70 -17.45
CA CYS A 20 -3.19 11.08 -16.41
C CYS A 20 -2.99 9.64 -16.87
N ASP A 21 -1.84 9.35 -17.47
CA ASP A 21 -1.54 7.99 -17.89
C ASP A 21 -1.65 7.10 -16.65
N PRO A 22 -2.51 6.07 -16.68
CA PRO A 22 -2.70 5.20 -15.54
C PRO A 22 -1.39 4.47 -15.26
N ASP A 23 -0.98 4.43 -13.99
CA ASP A 23 0.18 3.68 -13.57
C ASP A 23 0.02 2.20 -13.97
N PRO A 24 0.89 1.67 -14.86
CA PRO A 24 0.76 0.31 -15.37
C PRO A 24 0.90 -0.74 -14.26
N GLN A 25 1.65 -0.45 -13.18
CA GLN A 25 1.82 -1.40 -12.08
C GLN A 25 0.54 -1.48 -11.24
N ALA A 26 -0.01 -0.33 -10.87
CA ALA A 26 -1.28 -0.26 -10.17
C ALA A 26 -2.41 -0.88 -11.02
N THR A 27 -2.35 -0.73 -12.33
CA THR A 27 -3.30 -1.35 -13.26
C THR A 27 -3.19 -2.87 -13.24
N ALA A 28 -1.99 -3.43 -13.41
CA ALA A 28 -1.76 -4.87 -13.39
C ALA A 28 -2.13 -5.51 -12.02
N LEU A 29 -1.84 -4.81 -10.92
CA LEU A 29 -2.27 -5.20 -9.57
C LEU A 29 -3.80 -5.28 -9.51
N LYS A 30 -4.49 -4.22 -9.93
CA LYS A 30 -5.95 -4.14 -9.92
C LYS A 30 -6.60 -5.19 -10.80
N GLU A 31 -6.01 -5.52 -11.95
CA GLU A 31 -6.49 -6.60 -12.83
C GLU A 31 -6.35 -7.98 -12.18
N ARG A 32 -5.21 -8.26 -11.52
CA ARG A 32 -5.00 -9.53 -10.80
C ARG A 32 -6.01 -9.75 -9.68
N TRP A 33 -6.45 -8.67 -9.05
CA TRP A 33 -7.39 -8.66 -7.91
C TRP A 33 -8.59 -7.75 -8.21
N GLN A 34 -9.27 -8.04 -9.32
CA GLN A 34 -10.39 -7.25 -9.82
C GLN A 34 -11.60 -7.15 -8.88
N ASN A 35 -11.68 -8.03 -7.87
CA ASN A 35 -12.78 -8.06 -6.91
C ASN A 35 -12.44 -7.28 -5.61
N HIS A 36 -11.29 -6.63 -5.56
CA HIS A 36 -10.87 -5.85 -4.40
C HIS A 36 -11.17 -4.37 -4.64
N ASP A 37 -11.74 -3.73 -3.62
CA ASP A 37 -11.78 -2.28 -3.54
C ASP A 37 -10.40 -1.77 -3.13
N TRP A 38 -9.70 -1.23 -4.12
CA TRP A 38 -8.39 -0.58 -4.00
C TRP A 38 -8.49 0.89 -3.61
N SER A 39 -9.70 1.46 -3.64
CA SER A 39 -9.92 2.82 -3.20
C SER A 39 -10.11 2.85 -1.69
N ASN A 40 -10.93 1.95 -1.13
CA ASN A 40 -11.31 1.80 0.29
C ASN A 40 -11.28 3.11 1.13
N ASN A 41 -11.55 4.25 0.49
CA ASN A 41 -11.24 5.60 0.98
C ASN A 41 -9.84 5.79 1.63
N GLN A 42 -8.84 4.97 1.29
CA GLN A 42 -7.48 5.07 1.80
C GLN A 42 -6.52 5.53 0.70
N PRO A 43 -5.67 6.53 0.96
CA PRO A 43 -4.64 6.92 0.02
C PRO A 43 -3.54 5.86 -0.06
N GLU A 44 -2.80 5.89 -1.16
CA GLU A 44 -1.49 5.25 -1.26
C GLU A 44 -0.57 5.74 -0.14
N ILE A 45 0.24 4.83 0.40
CA ILE A 45 1.23 5.15 1.43
C ILE A 45 2.62 5.11 0.80
N MET A 46 3.37 6.19 0.99
CA MET A 46 4.80 6.26 0.65
C MET A 46 5.63 5.93 1.90
N LEU A 47 6.52 4.95 1.81
CA LEU A 47 7.49 4.64 2.87
C LEU A 47 8.72 3.92 2.32
N ASP A 48 9.85 4.09 2.97
CA ASP A 48 11.04 3.23 2.82
C ASP A 48 10.85 2.00 3.74
N ILE A 49 10.36 0.88 3.19
CA ILE A 49 10.07 -0.33 3.97
C ILE A 49 11.27 -1.28 4.03
N ASN A 50 12.13 -1.23 3.02
CA ASN A 50 13.30 -2.12 2.88
C ASN A 50 14.61 -1.47 3.39
N ASN A 51 14.57 -0.20 3.79
CA ASN A 51 15.66 0.61 4.32
C ASN A 51 16.84 0.79 3.36
N ASP A 52 16.57 0.95 2.06
CA ASP A 52 17.57 1.27 1.06
C ASP A 52 17.72 2.78 0.79
N GLY A 53 16.87 3.61 1.39
CA GLY A 53 16.85 5.06 1.25
C GLY A 53 15.86 5.59 0.21
N GLU A 54 15.16 4.71 -0.51
CA GLU A 54 14.12 5.07 -1.47
C GLU A 54 12.71 4.87 -0.89
N GLN A 55 11.70 5.49 -1.51
CA GLN A 55 10.32 5.34 -1.07
C GLN A 55 9.57 4.35 -1.96
N GLU A 56 9.04 3.29 -1.36
CA GLU A 56 8.07 2.39 -1.96
C GLU A 56 6.66 2.94 -1.84
N ARG A 57 5.79 2.44 -2.73
CA ARG A 57 4.35 2.63 -2.67
C ARG A 57 3.67 1.42 -2.07
N ALA A 58 2.80 1.64 -1.11
CA ALA A 58 1.95 0.61 -0.53
C ALA A 58 0.47 0.90 -0.77
N LEU A 59 -0.27 -0.16 -1.10
CA LEU A 59 -1.72 -0.15 -1.34
C LEU A 59 -2.42 -1.19 -0.47
N LEU A 60 -3.67 -0.89 -0.12
CA LEU A 60 -4.58 -1.82 0.55
C LEU A 60 -5.75 -2.12 -0.39
N GLY A 61 -5.92 -3.39 -0.74
CA GLY A 61 -7.08 -3.90 -1.46
C GLY A 61 -7.96 -4.71 -0.53
N VAL A 62 -9.28 -4.47 -0.55
CA VAL A 62 -10.22 -5.17 0.35
C VAL A 62 -11.33 -5.85 -0.45
N SER A 63 -11.62 -7.11 -0.12
CA SER A 63 -12.81 -7.83 -0.60
C SER A 63 -13.58 -8.44 0.58
N ASP A 64 -14.69 -9.14 0.28
CA ASP A 64 -15.45 -9.92 1.27
C ASP A 64 -14.66 -11.10 1.85
N LYS A 65 -13.62 -11.56 1.17
CA LYS A 65 -12.87 -12.78 1.52
C LYS A 65 -11.45 -12.50 1.99
N THR A 66 -10.81 -11.48 1.42
CA THR A 66 -9.40 -11.19 1.69
C THR A 66 -9.10 -9.70 1.70
N VAL A 67 -8.08 -9.35 2.49
CA VAL A 67 -7.39 -8.06 2.49
C VAL A 67 -5.99 -8.30 1.94
N ILE A 68 -5.62 -7.52 0.94
CA ILE A 68 -4.31 -7.56 0.27
C ILE A 68 -3.55 -6.29 0.64
N VAL A 69 -2.35 -6.44 1.20
CA VAL A 69 -1.39 -5.35 1.31
C VAL A 69 -0.33 -5.59 0.25
N SER A 70 -0.17 -4.66 -0.68
CA SER A 70 0.83 -4.75 -1.75
C SER A 70 1.84 -3.61 -1.64
N VAL A 71 3.10 -3.91 -1.92
CA VAL A 71 4.19 -2.93 -2.00
C VAL A 71 4.85 -3.03 -3.38
N PHE A 72 4.97 -1.90 -4.06
CA PHE A 72 5.70 -1.76 -5.32
C PHE A 72 7.15 -1.38 -5.01
N LEU A 73 8.08 -2.27 -5.35
CA LEU A 73 9.50 -2.05 -5.12
C LEU A 73 10.08 -1.24 -6.29
N GLN A 74 10.83 -0.18 -6.00
CA GLN A 74 11.35 0.76 -7.01
C GLN A 74 12.27 0.11 -8.06
N ASP A 75 13.16 -0.79 -7.61
CA ASP A 75 14.21 -1.38 -8.44
C ASP A 75 13.72 -2.24 -9.62
N ASP A 76 12.45 -2.63 -9.60
CA ASP A 76 11.87 -3.47 -10.64
C ASP A 76 10.37 -3.18 -10.74
N VAL A 77 9.99 -2.46 -11.79
CA VAL A 77 8.60 -2.11 -12.10
C VAL A 77 7.69 -3.33 -12.26
N THR A 78 8.23 -4.54 -12.33
CA THR A 78 7.47 -5.79 -12.36
C THR A 78 7.37 -6.48 -10.98
N LYS A 79 8.13 -6.00 -9.99
CA LYS A 79 8.28 -6.64 -8.69
C LYS A 79 7.35 -6.01 -7.65
N ILE A 80 6.15 -6.57 -7.61
CA ILE A 80 5.18 -6.35 -6.56
C ILE A 80 5.32 -7.47 -5.53
N ASP A 81 5.45 -7.11 -4.26
CA ASP A 81 5.29 -8.07 -3.18
C ASP A 81 3.98 -7.80 -2.43
N PHE A 82 3.40 -8.83 -1.83
CA PHE A 82 2.10 -8.71 -1.17
C PHE A 82 1.90 -9.69 -0.02
N ILE A 83 1.07 -9.27 0.93
CA ILE A 83 0.53 -10.11 2.00
C ILE A 83 -0.97 -10.27 1.77
N GLU A 84 -1.43 -11.53 1.81
CA GLU A 84 -2.85 -11.87 1.78
C GLU A 84 -3.34 -12.28 3.18
N LEU A 85 -4.35 -11.56 3.66
CA LEU A 85 -5.03 -11.81 4.93
C LEU A 85 -6.46 -12.25 4.65
N PHE A 86 -6.92 -13.35 5.24
CA PHE A 86 -8.28 -13.84 5.06
C PHE A 86 -9.27 -13.20 6.04
N VAL A 87 -10.45 -12.85 5.57
CA VAL A 87 -11.51 -12.28 6.41
C VAL A 87 -12.29 -13.40 7.10
N ASP A 88 -12.47 -13.28 8.41
CA ASP A 88 -13.33 -14.15 9.25
C ASP A 88 -13.01 -15.66 9.14
N LYS A 89 -11.72 -16.02 9.11
CA LYS A 89 -11.21 -17.40 9.13
C LYS A 89 -10.56 -17.72 10.48
N ALA A 90 -11.38 -18.05 11.47
CA ALA A 90 -10.97 -18.32 12.86
C ALA A 90 -9.78 -19.29 13.04
N ASN A 91 -9.57 -20.23 12.11
CA ASN A 91 -8.50 -21.23 12.18
C ASN A 91 -7.22 -20.83 11.43
N GLN A 92 -7.16 -19.62 10.86
CA GLN A 92 -6.03 -19.16 10.07
C GLN A 92 -5.30 -18.02 10.79
N LYS A 93 -3.98 -18.17 10.95
CA LYS A 93 -3.15 -17.15 11.61
C LYS A 93 -3.14 -15.81 10.85
N ASN A 94 -3.25 -15.88 9.52
CA ASN A 94 -3.38 -14.71 8.66
C ASN A 94 -4.84 -14.26 8.50
N SER A 95 -5.67 -14.40 9.53
CA SER A 95 -7.05 -13.91 9.47
C SER A 95 -7.26 -12.58 10.19
N ILE A 96 -7.96 -11.67 9.52
CA ILE A 96 -8.48 -10.40 10.04
C ILE A 96 -9.98 -10.54 10.32
N CYS A 97 -10.52 -9.78 11.29
CA CYS A 97 -11.90 -9.96 11.72
C CYS A 97 -12.91 -9.21 10.84
N GLY A 98 -12.49 -8.28 9.98
CA GLY A 98 -13.43 -7.55 9.13
C GLY A 98 -12.86 -7.06 7.82
N THR A 99 -13.77 -6.58 6.98
CA THR A 99 -13.46 -5.92 5.71
C THR A 99 -13.13 -4.43 5.91
N GLU A 100 -13.45 -3.84 7.06
CA GLU A 100 -13.11 -2.44 7.36
C GLU A 100 -11.65 -2.31 7.82
N ALA A 101 -10.73 -2.84 7.02
CA ALA A 101 -9.30 -2.82 7.28
C ALA A 101 -8.71 -1.45 6.96
N THR A 102 -7.70 -1.05 7.74
CA THR A 102 -6.95 0.18 7.53
C THR A 102 -5.46 -0.10 7.52
N LEU A 103 -4.75 0.49 6.56
CA LEU A 103 -3.31 0.45 6.45
C LEU A 103 -2.72 1.74 7.01
N THR A 104 -1.69 1.63 7.86
CA THR A 104 -0.97 2.78 8.41
C THR A 104 0.52 2.51 8.45
N VAL A 105 1.34 3.56 8.44
CA VAL A 105 2.78 3.43 8.70
C VAL A 105 2.99 3.26 10.20
N GLU A 106 3.85 2.33 10.58
CA GLU A 106 4.35 2.22 11.94
C GLU A 106 5.88 2.37 12.00
N SER A 107 6.36 2.91 13.12
CA SER A 107 7.79 2.85 13.43
C SER A 107 8.15 1.43 13.84
N GLN A 108 9.24 0.90 13.30
CA GLN A 108 9.80 -0.37 13.75
C GLN A 108 10.79 -0.18 14.91
N LYS A 109 10.73 0.94 15.63
CA LYS A 109 11.57 1.24 16.81
C LYS A 109 11.09 0.51 18.07
N TYR A 110 10.68 -0.74 17.94
CA TYR A 110 10.39 -1.59 19.08
C TYR A 110 11.51 -2.61 19.20
N PRO A 111 12.07 -2.83 20.40
CA PRO A 111 12.88 -4.02 20.62
C PRO A 111 11.93 -5.22 20.51
N ILE A 112 11.74 -5.73 19.29
CA ILE A 112 10.80 -6.82 19.01
C ILE A 112 11.10 -8.01 19.92
N ARG A 113 12.36 -8.25 20.27
CA ARG A 113 12.80 -9.24 21.28
C ARG A 113 12.08 -9.14 22.64
N GLN A 114 11.56 -7.98 23.03
CA GLN A 114 10.85 -7.79 24.29
C GLN A 114 9.33 -7.98 24.18
N LYS A 115 8.76 -7.89 22.96
CA LYS A 115 7.31 -8.00 22.73
C LYS A 115 6.90 -9.29 22.01
N VAL A 116 7.79 -9.83 21.17
CA VAL A 116 7.57 -11.03 20.35
C VAL A 116 8.81 -11.91 20.47
N SER A 117 8.66 -13.02 21.19
CA SER A 117 9.69 -14.04 21.32
C SER A 117 9.18 -15.34 20.71
N PRO A 118 9.84 -15.88 19.67
CA PRO A 118 11.10 -15.41 19.06
C PRO A 118 10.93 -14.20 18.14
N THR A 119 12.01 -13.46 17.90
CA THR A 119 12.04 -12.40 16.88
C THR A 119 11.65 -12.98 15.51
N PRO A 120 10.76 -12.31 14.74
CA PRO A 120 10.42 -12.74 13.40
C PRO A 120 11.67 -12.87 12.53
N ARG A 121 11.68 -13.88 11.67
CA ARG A 121 12.81 -14.16 10.78
C ARG A 121 13.09 -12.95 9.87
N GLY A 122 14.37 -12.64 9.72
CA GLY A 122 14.87 -11.59 8.83
C GLY A 122 14.47 -10.16 9.18
N TYR A 123 13.81 -9.96 10.34
CA TYR A 123 13.58 -8.64 10.88
C TYR A 123 14.92 -8.01 11.30
N GLN A 124 15.17 -6.80 10.81
CA GLN A 124 16.31 -5.99 11.20
C GLN A 124 15.82 -4.80 12.01
N TYR A 125 16.30 -4.69 13.25
CA TYR A 125 16.04 -3.49 14.04
C TYR A 125 16.81 -2.32 13.42
N CYS A 126 16.11 -1.26 13.06
CA CYS A 126 16.73 0.05 12.99
C CYS A 126 15.78 1.17 13.47
N PRO A 127 16.31 2.24 14.08
CA PRO A 127 15.48 3.29 14.69
C PRO A 127 14.64 4.08 13.68
N GLU A 128 15.12 4.16 12.44
CA GLU A 128 14.50 4.91 11.33
C GLU A 128 13.58 4.02 10.50
N CYS A 129 13.68 2.70 10.69
CA CYS A 129 12.95 1.70 9.94
C CYS A 129 11.44 1.88 10.10
N ARG A 130 10.75 1.83 8.97
CA ARG A 130 9.29 1.89 8.89
C ARG A 130 8.76 0.52 8.52
N GLY A 131 7.53 0.26 8.93
CA GLY A 131 6.75 -0.86 8.44
C GLY A 131 5.31 -0.44 8.26
N LEU A 132 4.48 -1.41 7.93
CA LEU A 132 3.06 -1.19 7.73
C LEU A 132 2.29 -1.91 8.83
N ARG A 133 1.18 -1.32 9.25
CA ARG A 133 0.29 -1.90 10.23
C ARG A 133 -1.11 -1.99 9.63
N VAL A 134 -1.68 -3.19 9.66
CA VAL A 134 -3.09 -3.43 9.31
C VAL A 134 -3.88 -3.60 10.59
N THR A 135 -4.94 -2.80 10.72
CA THR A 135 -5.95 -2.89 11.78
C THR A 135 -7.33 -3.02 11.16
N ASP A 136 -8.32 -3.45 11.93
CA ASP A 136 -9.73 -3.38 11.55
C ASP A 136 -10.56 -2.69 12.64
N LYS A 137 -11.82 -2.38 12.33
CA LYS A 137 -12.76 -1.79 13.30
C LYS A 137 -13.32 -2.76 14.34
N LYS A 138 -13.08 -4.07 14.18
CA LYS A 138 -13.54 -5.10 15.14
C LYS A 138 -12.49 -5.36 16.23
N ASP A 139 -11.45 -4.54 16.31
CA ASP A 139 -10.38 -4.57 17.31
C ASP A 139 -9.67 -5.93 17.40
N CYS A 140 -9.48 -6.60 16.27
CA CYS A 140 -8.63 -7.80 16.24
C CYS A 140 -7.15 -7.46 16.42
N ASP A 141 -6.31 -8.47 16.71
CA ASP A 141 -4.87 -8.23 16.80
C ASP A 141 -4.36 -7.63 15.48
N PRO A 142 -3.60 -6.52 15.55
CA PRO A 142 -3.04 -5.90 14.36
C PRO A 142 -2.02 -6.83 13.69
N PHE A 143 -1.94 -6.72 12.37
CA PHE A 143 -0.83 -7.27 11.61
C PHE A 143 0.26 -6.22 11.49
N HIS A 144 1.48 -6.61 11.86
CA HIS A 144 2.69 -5.82 11.75
C HIS A 144 3.51 -6.34 10.58
N ILE A 145 3.50 -5.60 9.47
CA ILE A 145 4.15 -5.95 8.21
C ILE A 145 5.51 -5.27 8.16
N TYR A 146 6.53 -6.06 7.82
CA TYR A 146 7.91 -5.63 7.76
C TYR A 146 8.62 -6.27 6.56
N TRP A 147 9.76 -5.70 6.19
CA TRP A 147 10.64 -6.30 5.18
C TRP A 147 11.54 -7.37 5.81
N ASP A 148 11.41 -8.62 5.36
CA ASP A 148 12.34 -9.69 5.69
C ASP A 148 13.59 -9.54 4.83
N HIS A 149 14.65 -8.96 5.40
CA HIS A 149 15.91 -8.73 4.70
C HIS A 149 16.66 -10.03 4.35
N SER A 150 16.33 -11.16 4.99
CA SER A 150 16.95 -12.46 4.68
C SER A 150 16.36 -13.09 3.43
N ASN A 151 15.06 -12.89 3.20
CA ASN A 151 14.35 -13.47 2.05
C ASN A 151 13.98 -12.42 0.98
N GLN A 152 14.29 -11.14 1.22
CA GLN A 152 13.97 -10.01 0.35
C GLN A 152 12.49 -9.98 -0.06
N ARG A 153 11.62 -10.09 0.95
CA ARG A 153 10.16 -10.11 0.78
C ARG A 153 9.43 -9.49 1.98
N LEU A 154 8.19 -9.11 1.78
CA LEU A 154 7.26 -8.79 2.85
C LEU A 154 7.01 -10.02 3.71
N SER A 155 6.95 -9.75 5.00
CA SER A 155 6.56 -10.70 6.03
C SER A 155 5.71 -9.96 7.07
N TRP A 156 5.07 -10.71 7.95
CA TRP A 156 4.23 -10.14 8.98
C TRP A 156 4.33 -10.94 10.28
N TRP A 157 3.96 -10.29 11.37
CA TRP A 157 3.70 -10.93 12.65
C TRP A 157 2.46 -10.32 13.31
N ARG A 158 1.88 -11.03 14.27
CA ARG A 158 0.79 -10.60 15.15
C ARG A 158 0.98 -11.25 16.52
N ASN A 159 0.25 -10.76 17.52
CA ASN A 159 0.17 -11.42 18.84
C ASN A 159 -0.78 -12.62 18.81
#